data_AF-D5ENV1-F1
#
_entry.id   AF-D5ENV1-F1
#
_cell.length_a   1.000
_cell.length_b   1.000
_cell.length_c   1.000
_cell.angle_alpha   90.00
_cell.angle_beta   90.00
_cell.angle_gamma   90.00
#
_symmetry.space_group_name_H-M   'P 1'
#
loop_
_entity.id
_entity.type
_entity.pdbx_description
1 polymer ?
#
loop_
_entity_poly.entity_id
_entity_poly.type
_entity_poly.pdbx_seq_one_letter_code
_entity_poly.pdbx_strand_id
1 'polypeptide(L)'
;MNEFYESAKPILGFLAFALTAFTLFAGWKTMRNIKTIDRKSTEELKTIISDRKKQFTFGAAIEELKKRNEDYSEVLPHLLDMSTSKNKAERLIGWGVLDTNFPEITKEIEFDPMKPSKRALQLLASLKNTEANQSLLDNA
;
A
#
# COMPACT_ATOMS: atom_id res chain seq x y z
N MET A 1 -28.38 -33.80 -26.33
CA MET A 1 -27.58 -33.39 -25.16
C MET A 1 -26.22 -32.94 -25.69
N ASN A 2 -25.78 -31.73 -25.33
CA ASN A 2 -24.60 -31.09 -25.94
C ASN A 2 -23.30 -31.73 -25.43
N GLU A 3 -22.69 -32.58 -26.26
CA GLU A 3 -21.39 -33.23 -26.02
C GLU A 3 -20.24 -32.24 -25.72
N PHE A 4 -20.40 -30.98 -26.12
CA PHE A 4 -19.48 -29.88 -25.78
C PHE A 4 -19.42 -29.53 -24.28
N TYR A 5 -20.47 -29.80 -23.50
CA TYR A 5 -20.53 -29.43 -22.08
C TYR A 5 -19.87 -30.48 -21.17
N GLU A 6 -19.82 -31.74 -21.62
CA GLU A 6 -19.17 -32.85 -20.91
C GLU A 6 -17.64 -32.74 -20.96
N SER A 7 -17.09 -32.30 -22.10
CA SER A 7 -15.64 -32.17 -22.32
C SER A 7 -15.00 -30.95 -21.66
N ALA A 8 -15.79 -29.92 -21.32
CA ALA A 8 -15.29 -28.66 -20.72
C ALA A 8 -15.21 -28.69 -19.17
N LYS A 9 -15.93 -29.59 -18.50
CA LYS A 9 -15.92 -29.77 -17.03
C LYS A 9 -14.51 -29.98 -16.43
N PRO A 10 -13.61 -30.83 -16.98
CA PRO A 10 -12.28 -31.01 -16.40
C PRO A 10 -11.38 -29.78 -16.57
N ILE A 11 -11.53 -29.04 -17.67
CA ILE A 11 -10.76 -27.81 -17.94
C ILE A 11 -11.19 -26.69 -16.97
N LEU A 12 -12.50 -26.55 -16.75
CA LEU A 12 -13.05 -25.59 -15.77
C LEU A 12 -12.64 -25.96 -14.33
N GLY A 13 -12.63 -27.26 -13.99
CA GLY A 13 -12.13 -27.74 -12.70
C GLY A 13 -10.64 -27.47 -12.49
N PHE A 14 -9.82 -27.67 -13.53
CA PHE A 14 -8.39 -27.38 -13.48
C PHE A 14 -8.10 -25.87 -13.38
N LEU A 15 -8.85 -25.02 -14.09
CA LEU A 15 -8.73 -23.56 -13.98
C LEU A 15 -9.12 -23.05 -12.59
N ALA A 16 -10.22 -23.56 -12.02
CA ALA A 16 -10.63 -23.22 -10.65
C ALA A 16 -9.59 -23.68 -9.62
N PHE A 17 -9.05 -24.90 -9.76
CA PHE A 17 -8.00 -25.40 -8.89
C PHE A 17 -6.71 -24.58 -9.00
N ALA A 18 -6.26 -24.27 -10.22
CA ALA A 18 -5.09 -23.42 -10.44
C ALA A 18 -5.25 -22.02 -9.85
N LEU A 19 -6.46 -21.43 -9.94
CA LEU A 19 -6.76 -20.13 -9.35
C LEU A 19 -6.72 -20.18 -7.80
N THR A 20 -7.28 -21.24 -7.20
CA THR A 20 -7.22 -21.44 -5.74
C THR A 20 -5.79 -21.71 -5.25
N ALA A 21 -5.01 -22.52 -5.95
CA ALA A 21 -3.62 -22.78 -5.62
C ALA A 21 -2.76 -21.51 -5.74
N PHE A 22 -2.99 -20.71 -6.79
CA PHE A 22 -2.28 -19.44 -6.99
C PHE A 22 -2.60 -18.41 -5.90
N THR A 23 -3.87 -18.27 -5.50
CA THR A 23 -4.28 -17.36 -4.43
C THR A 23 -3.72 -17.77 -3.06
N LEU A 24 -3.76 -19.07 -2.74
CA LEU A 24 -3.15 -19.61 -1.52
C LEU A 24 -1.63 -19.41 -1.50
N PHE A 25 -0.95 -19.64 -2.63
CA PHE A 25 0.50 -19.44 -2.73
C PHE A 25 0.91 -17.97 -2.60
N ALA A 26 0.17 -17.05 -3.23
CA ALA A 26 0.39 -15.61 -3.11
C ALA A 26 0.16 -15.10 -1.67
N GLY A 27 -0.88 -15.61 -1.00
CA GLY A 27 -1.15 -15.31 0.42
C GLY A 27 -0.04 -15.82 1.34
N TRP A 28 0.42 -17.07 1.14
CA TRP A 28 1.50 -17.65 1.93
C TRP A 28 2.83 -16.90 1.76
N LYS A 29 3.20 -16.53 0.53
CA LYS A 29 4.43 -15.75 0.27
C LYS A 29 4.39 -14.39 0.96
N THR A 30 3.23 -13.72 0.93
CA THR A 30 3.04 -12.44 1.64
C THR A 30 3.19 -12.59 3.14
N MET A 31 2.55 -13.61 3.76
CA MET A 31 2.72 -13.90 5.18
C MET A 31 4.17 -14.21 5.56
N ARG A 32 4.89 -14.98 4.73
CA ARG A 32 6.30 -15.30 4.98
C ARG A 32 7.17 -14.05 4.96
N ASN A 33 6.95 -13.15 4.01
CA ASN A 33 7.69 -11.88 3.94
C ASN A 33 7.44 -11.02 5.19
N ILE A 34 6.19 -10.94 5.65
CA ILE A 34 5.82 -10.24 6.90
C ILE A 34 6.52 -10.87 8.11
N LYS A 35 6.56 -12.20 8.21
CA LYS A 35 7.23 -12.92 9.32
C LYS A 35 8.75 -12.75 9.37
N THR A 36 9.37 -12.24 8.31
CA THR A 36 10.82 -12.01 8.24
C THR A 36 11.19 -10.53 8.26
N ILE A 37 10.21 -9.64 8.49
CA ILE A 37 10.43 -8.20 8.41
C ILE A 37 11.34 -7.69 9.53
N ASP A 38 11.26 -8.33 10.69
CA ASP A 38 12.11 -8.13 11.87
C ASP A 38 13.60 -8.35 11.60
N ARG A 39 13.93 -9.18 10.60
CA ARG A 39 15.33 -9.50 10.23
C ARG A 39 15.92 -8.56 9.19
N LYS A 40 15.13 -7.62 8.66
CA LYS A 40 15.57 -6.70 7.61
C LYS A 40 16.35 -5.52 8.19
N SER A 41 17.30 -4.97 7.43
CA SER A 41 17.97 -3.72 7.79
C SER A 41 17.03 -2.51 7.63
N THR A 42 17.35 -1.38 8.26
CA THR A 42 16.62 -0.11 8.10
C THR A 42 16.50 0.28 6.61
N GLU A 43 17.59 0.17 5.85
CA GLU A 43 17.60 0.45 4.40
C GLU A 43 16.71 -0.50 3.60
N GLU A 44 16.65 -1.78 3.97
CA GLU A 44 15.75 -2.74 3.32
C GLU A 44 14.28 -2.43 3.63
N LEU A 45 13.97 -2.01 4.85
CA LEU A 45 12.61 -1.61 5.25
C LEU A 45 12.17 -0.36 4.49
N LYS A 46 13.05 0.65 4.38
CA LYS A 46 12.83 1.85 3.55
C LYS A 46 12.62 1.49 2.08
N THR A 47 13.47 0.61 1.53
CA THR A 47 13.33 0.09 0.16
C THR A 47 12.01 -0.67 -0.04
N ILE A 48 11.51 -1.37 0.97
CA ILE A 48 10.19 -2.00 0.90
C ILE A 48 9.12 -0.94 0.70
N ILE A 49 9.13 0.13 1.49
CA ILE A 49 8.12 1.19 1.45
C ILE A 49 8.21 2.02 0.16
N SER A 50 9.38 2.09 -0.47
CA SER A 50 9.54 2.73 -1.78
C SER A 50 9.16 1.86 -2.98
N ASP A 51 9.02 0.54 -2.79
CA ASP A 51 8.65 -0.38 -3.87
C ASP A 51 7.14 -0.64 -3.88
N ARG A 52 6.42 0.01 -4.80
CA ARG A 52 4.96 -0.18 -4.99
C ARG A 52 4.54 -1.65 -5.14
N LYS A 53 5.41 -2.53 -5.65
CA LYS A 53 5.11 -3.96 -5.79
C LYS A 53 5.01 -4.67 -4.44
N LYS A 54 5.53 -4.06 -3.38
CA LYS A 54 5.56 -4.58 -2.01
C LYS A 54 4.54 -3.90 -1.10
N GLN A 55 3.54 -3.21 -1.65
CA GLN A 55 2.49 -2.50 -0.91
C GLN A 55 1.84 -3.31 0.23
N PHE A 56 1.70 -4.64 0.09
CA PHE A 56 1.15 -5.51 1.15
C PHE A 56 2.05 -5.69 2.38
N THR A 57 3.32 -5.29 2.29
CA THR A 57 4.30 -5.35 3.40
C THR A 57 4.62 -3.97 3.98
N PHE A 58 4.00 -2.89 3.50
CA PHE A 58 4.32 -1.51 3.92
C PHE A 58 4.02 -1.26 5.39
N GLY A 59 2.81 -1.60 5.84
CA GLY A 59 2.42 -1.40 7.23
C GLY A 59 3.39 -2.09 8.20
N ALA A 60 3.77 -3.33 7.89
CA ALA A 60 4.73 -4.08 8.70
C ALA A 60 6.15 -3.51 8.64
N ALA A 61 6.57 -2.93 7.50
CA ALA A 61 7.88 -2.26 7.40
C ALA A 61 7.93 -0.98 8.24
N ILE A 62 6.88 -0.16 8.20
CA ILE A 62 6.79 1.07 8.99
C ILE A 62 6.68 0.74 10.48
N GLU A 63 5.89 -0.26 10.85
CA GLU A 63 5.80 -0.71 12.25
C GLU A 63 7.17 -1.15 12.80
N GLU A 64 7.96 -1.84 11.98
CA GLU A 64 9.32 -2.24 12.35
C GLU A 64 10.29 -1.05 12.48
N LEU A 65 10.22 -0.07 11.57
CA LEU A 65 10.99 1.18 11.69
C LEU A 65 10.62 1.94 12.98
N LYS A 66 9.32 2.03 13.30
CA LYS A 66 8.83 2.64 14.55
C LYS A 66 9.35 1.93 15.79
N LYS A 67 9.35 0.59 15.79
CA LYS A 67 9.92 -0.21 16.91
C LYS A 67 11.40 0.08 17.15
N ARG A 68 12.14 0.43 16.10
CA ARG A 68 13.58 0.75 16.15
C ARG A 68 13.87 2.22 16.43
N ASN A 69 12.83 3.06 16.56
CA ASN A 69 12.96 4.51 16.67
C ASN A 69 13.73 5.12 15.49
N GLU A 70 13.55 4.55 14.30
CA GLU A 70 14.15 5.03 13.05
C GLU A 70 13.23 6.04 12.38
N ASP A 71 13.83 7.06 11.76
CA ASP A 71 13.06 8.03 10.99
C ASP A 71 12.53 7.39 9.69
N TYR A 72 11.22 7.56 9.48
CA TYR A 72 10.49 7.10 8.31
C TYR A 72 9.73 8.25 7.63
N SER A 73 9.99 9.51 7.98
CA SER A 73 9.37 10.68 7.37
C SER A 73 9.55 10.73 5.84
N GLU A 74 10.70 10.28 5.34
CA GLU A 74 11.01 10.18 3.90
C GLU A 74 10.03 9.32 3.08
N VAL A 75 9.21 8.48 3.73
CA VAL A 75 8.23 7.64 3.06
C VAL A 75 6.91 8.37 2.77
N LEU A 76 6.68 9.51 3.41
CA LEU A 76 5.46 10.30 3.30
C LEU A 76 5.13 10.71 1.86
N PRO A 77 6.07 11.24 1.04
CA PRO A 77 5.81 11.53 -0.37
C PRO A 77 5.26 10.32 -1.15
N HIS A 78 5.75 9.11 -0.84
CA HIS A 78 5.29 7.89 -1.49
C HIS A 78 3.89 7.47 -1.04
N LEU A 79 3.57 7.59 0.24
CA LEU A 79 2.22 7.31 0.75
C LEU A 79 1.18 8.29 0.18
N LEU A 80 1.53 9.57 0.03
CA LEU A 80 0.69 10.56 -0.64
C LEU A 80 0.48 10.23 -2.13
N ASP A 81 1.53 9.79 -2.81
CA ASP A 81 1.49 9.39 -4.22
C ASP A 81 0.63 8.12 -4.44
N MET A 82 0.66 7.17 -3.50
CA MET A 82 -0.23 6.01 -3.51
C MET A 82 -1.68 6.42 -3.22
N SER A 83 -1.90 7.29 -2.23
CA SER A 83 -3.23 7.79 -1.85
C SER A 83 -3.90 8.59 -2.97
N THR A 84 -3.14 9.13 -3.91
CA THR A 84 -3.66 9.84 -5.09
C THR A 84 -3.65 9.00 -6.37
N SER A 85 -3.16 7.75 -6.32
CA SER A 85 -3.05 6.85 -7.47
C SER A 85 -4.42 6.59 -8.13
N LYS A 86 -4.43 6.38 -9.45
CA LYS A 86 -5.65 5.90 -10.15
C LYS A 86 -6.00 4.46 -9.76
N ASN A 87 -5.02 3.67 -9.32
CA ASN A 87 -5.24 2.30 -8.88
C ASN A 87 -5.92 2.28 -7.51
N LYS A 88 -7.09 1.65 -7.43
CA LYS A 88 -7.90 1.54 -6.20
C LYS A 88 -7.19 0.81 -5.06
N ALA A 89 -6.48 -0.27 -5.35
CA ALA A 89 -5.77 -1.04 -4.33
C ALA A 89 -4.62 -0.23 -3.72
N GLU A 90 -3.85 0.46 -4.57
CA GLU A 90 -2.80 1.37 -4.12
C GLU A 90 -3.37 2.50 -3.28
N ARG A 91 -4.52 3.06 -3.68
CA ARG A 91 -5.19 4.13 -2.93
C ARG A 91 -5.63 3.69 -1.54
N LEU A 92 -6.24 2.51 -1.44
CA LEU A 92 -6.67 1.91 -0.18
C LEU A 92 -5.49 1.68 0.76
N ILE A 93 -4.42 1.09 0.25
CA ILE A 93 -3.22 0.79 1.04
C ILE A 93 -2.52 2.09 1.43
N GLY A 94 -2.30 3.00 0.48
CA GLY A 94 -1.68 4.29 0.71
C GLY A 94 -2.42 5.08 1.79
N TRP A 95 -3.74 5.22 1.66
CA TRP A 95 -4.56 5.93 2.64
C TRP A 95 -4.56 5.24 4.00
N GLY A 96 -4.76 3.92 4.06
CA GLY A 96 -4.77 3.21 5.35
C GLY A 96 -3.44 3.30 6.09
N VAL A 97 -2.32 3.25 5.37
CA VAL A 97 -0.98 3.41 5.95
C VAL A 97 -0.73 4.86 6.37
N LEU A 98 -1.15 5.84 5.56
CA LEU A 98 -1.06 7.27 5.87
C LEU A 98 -1.87 7.62 7.12
N ASP A 99 -3.10 7.17 7.21
CA ASP A 99 -4.01 7.42 8.34
C ASP A 99 -3.50 6.82 9.66
N THR A 100 -2.88 5.64 9.57
CA THR A 100 -2.32 4.95 10.76
C THR A 100 -1.03 5.60 11.27
N ASN A 101 -0.20 6.16 10.38
CA ASN A 101 1.18 6.56 10.73
C ASN A 101 1.44 8.07 10.67
N PHE A 102 0.56 8.83 10.01
CA PHE A 102 0.60 10.29 9.88
C PHE A 102 -0.81 10.88 10.10
N PRO A 103 -1.48 10.57 11.23
CA PRO A 103 -2.86 11.01 11.49
C PRO A 103 -3.01 12.54 11.51
N GLU A 104 -1.95 13.27 11.81
CA GLU A 104 -1.90 14.73 11.75
C GLU A 104 -2.20 15.28 10.36
N ILE A 105 -1.89 14.51 9.31
CA ILE A 105 -2.15 14.85 7.92
C ILE A 105 -3.58 14.45 7.52
N THR A 106 -4.04 13.28 7.96
CA THR A 106 -5.32 12.71 7.51
C THR A 106 -6.53 13.24 8.28
N LYS A 107 -6.37 13.66 9.54
CA LYS A 107 -7.49 14.09 10.43
C LYS A 107 -8.34 15.23 9.84
N GLU A 108 -7.78 16.06 8.97
CA GLU A 108 -8.46 17.21 8.37
C GLU A 108 -8.98 16.92 6.95
N ILE A 109 -8.68 15.75 6.41
CA ILE A 109 -9.01 15.37 5.04
C ILE A 109 -10.11 14.31 5.07
N GLU A 110 -11.33 14.73 4.74
CA GLU A 110 -12.41 13.78 4.47
C GLU A 110 -12.13 13.04 3.15
N PHE A 111 -11.57 11.84 3.26
CA PHE A 111 -11.12 11.04 2.13
C PHE A 111 -11.75 9.63 2.14
N ASP A 112 -12.53 9.33 1.10
CA ASP A 112 -12.95 7.96 0.79
C ASP A 112 -12.01 7.38 -0.28
N PRO A 113 -11.15 6.39 0.03
CA PRO A 113 -10.25 5.78 -0.94
C PRO A 113 -10.97 5.04 -2.08
N MET A 114 -12.25 4.69 -1.90
CA MET A 114 -13.08 4.02 -2.90
C MET A 114 -13.64 5.01 -3.92
N LYS A 115 -13.95 6.22 -3.47
CA LYS A 115 -14.54 7.32 -4.25
C LYS A 115 -13.99 8.67 -3.79
N PRO A 116 -12.70 8.95 -4.05
CA PRO A 116 -12.06 10.13 -3.50
C PRO A 116 -12.65 11.39 -4.14
N SER A 117 -12.98 12.37 -3.30
CA SER A 117 -13.47 13.65 -3.80
C SER A 117 -12.34 14.40 -4.52
N LYS A 118 -12.69 15.21 -5.52
CA LYS A 118 -11.72 16.06 -6.24
C LYS A 118 -10.98 16.99 -5.27
N ARG A 119 -11.70 17.53 -4.28
CA ARG A 119 -11.14 18.39 -3.22
C ARG A 119 -10.09 17.65 -2.41
N ALA A 120 -10.39 16.43 -1.94
CA ALA A 120 -9.47 15.68 -1.11
C ALA A 120 -8.21 15.25 -1.89
N LEU A 121 -8.35 14.89 -3.18
CA LEU A 121 -7.20 14.64 -4.05
C LEU A 121 -6.32 15.89 -4.25
N GLN A 122 -6.93 17.07 -4.39
CA GLN A 122 -6.20 18.33 -4.50
C GLN A 122 -5.45 18.67 -3.20
N LEU A 123 -6.07 18.46 -2.04
CA LEU A 123 -5.43 18.65 -0.73
C LEU A 123 -4.22 17.73 -0.58
N LEU A 124 -4.38 16.42 -0.84
CA LEU A 124 -3.28 15.45 -0.79
C LEU A 124 -2.15 15.79 -1.79
N ALA A 125 -2.50 16.23 -3.00
CA ALA A 125 -1.52 16.65 -3.99
C ALA A 125 -0.78 17.94 -3.59
N SER A 126 -1.43 18.84 -2.86
CA SER A 126 -0.80 20.06 -2.34
C SER A 126 0.24 19.74 -1.27
N LEU A 127 -0.03 18.78 -0.40
CA LEU A 127 0.89 18.33 0.65
C LEU A 127 2.20 17.79 0.09
N LYS A 128 2.13 17.06 -1.04
CA LYS A 128 3.31 16.58 -1.78
C LYS A 128 4.22 17.73 -2.26
N ASN A 129 3.64 18.90 -2.56
CA ASN A 129 4.38 20.08 -3.00
C ASN A 129 4.81 20.97 -1.83
N THR A 130 4.13 20.89 -0.69
CA THR A 130 4.48 21.66 0.52
C THR A 130 5.73 21.13 1.20
N GLU A 131 6.05 19.83 1.09
CA GLU A 131 7.35 19.29 1.55
C GLU A 131 8.55 19.86 0.78
N ALA A 132 8.35 20.41 -0.43
CA ALA A 132 9.38 21.18 -1.13
C ALA A 132 9.53 22.63 -0.60
N ASN A 133 8.62 23.08 0.27
CA ASN A 133 8.56 24.41 0.88
C ASN A 133 8.72 24.38 2.41
N GLN A 134 9.26 23.29 3.00
CA GLN A 134 9.53 23.19 4.44
C GLN A 134 10.40 24.35 4.97
N SER A 135 11.19 25.01 4.11
CA SER A 135 11.97 26.21 4.47
C SER A 135 11.14 27.46 4.80
N LEU A 136 9.84 27.48 4.47
CA LEU A 136 8.94 28.60 4.79
C LEU A 136 8.25 28.45 6.15
N LEU A 137 8.16 27.23 6.70
CA LEU A 137 7.55 26.98 8.01
C LEU A 137 8.58 26.96 9.16
N ASP A 138 9.86 26.82 8.86
CA ASP A 138 10.95 26.94 9.84
C ASP A 138 11.35 28.41 10.14
N ASN A 139 10.73 29.39 9.47
CA ASN A 139 11.00 30.83 9.61
C ASN A 139 9.77 31.68 9.99
N ALA A 140 8.67 31.06 10.42
CA ALA A 140 7.46 31.73 10.93
C ALA A 140 7.27 31.44 12.42
#